data_AF-A0A9X2WHW1-F1
#
_entry.id   AF-A0A9X2WHW1-F1
#
_cell.length_a   1.000
_cell.length_b   1.000
_cell.length_c   1.000
_cell.angle_alpha   90.00
_cell.angle_beta   90.00
_cell.angle_gamma   90.00
#
_symmetry.space_group_name_H-M   'P 1'
#
loop_
_entity.id
_entity.type
_entity.pdbx_description
1 polymer ?
#
loop_
_entity_poly.entity_id
_entity_poly.type
_entity_poly.pdbx_seq_one_letter_code
_entity_poly.pdbx_strand_id
1 'polypeptide(L)'
;MKIRFLPSDWLGLAAGTVAGLIQGITIFSSNIILHTENTPVLPGVFFGLFAPAILALFSKIIPLPAPATNQKIGRYINMIFFMITFGIFTGISGFGYYLFVNGDSSAIPILSFFGSAGIGFIFAYLINPELAFRPASNLQTDANSTDR
;
A
#
# COMPACT_ATOMS: atom_id res chain seq x y z
N MET A 1 18.20 -2.03 -13.28
CA MET A 1 17.33 -0.90 -12.86
C MET A 1 17.84 -0.37 -11.52
N LYS A 2 18.32 0.88 -11.43
CA LYS A 2 18.77 1.47 -10.14
C LYS A 2 17.56 2.11 -9.46
N ILE A 3 17.10 1.55 -8.35
CA ILE A 3 16.00 2.12 -7.55
C ILE A 3 16.59 3.28 -6.74
N ARG A 4 16.30 4.53 -7.13
CA ARG A 4 16.60 5.72 -6.33
C ARG A 4 15.35 6.11 -5.55
N PHE A 5 15.45 6.05 -4.22
CA PHE A 5 14.42 6.50 -3.30
C PHE A 5 14.51 8.01 -3.09
N LEU A 6 13.39 8.70 -3.28
CA LEU A 6 13.23 10.12 -2.96
C LEU A 6 12.77 10.31 -1.50
N PRO A 7 12.92 11.51 -0.91
CA PRO A 7 12.40 11.79 0.44
C PRO A 7 10.89 11.50 0.58
N SER A 8 10.11 11.75 -0.47
CA SER A 8 8.67 11.42 -0.54
C SER A 8 8.40 9.91 -0.45
N ASP A 9 9.34 9.09 -0.93
CA ASP A 9 9.23 7.63 -0.89
C ASP A 9 9.42 7.14 0.54
N TRP A 10 10.44 7.67 1.23
CA TRP A 10 10.68 7.39 2.65
C TRP A 10 9.52 7.85 3.54
N LEU A 11 8.94 9.02 3.28
CA LEU A 11 7.75 9.49 3.99
C LEU A 11 6.54 8.59 3.72
N GLY A 12 6.38 8.12 2.47
CA GLY A 12 5.41 7.09 2.12
C GLY A 12 5.55 5.84 2.97
N LEU A 13 6.75 5.28 3.00
CA LEU A 13 7.06 4.08 3.80
C LEU A 13 6.79 4.30 5.29
N ALA A 14 7.29 5.40 5.87
CA ALA A 14 7.14 5.67 7.29
C ALA A 14 5.67 5.90 7.69
N ALA A 15 4.94 6.73 6.94
CA ALA A 15 3.53 7.00 7.21
C ALA A 15 2.67 5.74 7.04
N GLY A 16 2.93 4.93 6.00
CA GLY A 16 2.21 3.69 5.76
C GLY A 16 2.47 2.66 6.85
N THR A 17 3.71 2.50 7.30
CA THR A 17 4.04 1.65 8.45
C THR A 17 3.28 2.06 9.71
N VAL A 18 3.32 3.34 10.09
CA VAL A 18 2.63 3.83 11.30
C VAL A 18 1.12 3.61 11.19
N ALA A 19 0.52 4.02 10.05
CA ALA A 19 -0.90 3.84 9.82
C ALA A 19 -1.30 2.36 9.81
N GLY A 20 -0.51 1.49 9.19
CA GLY A 20 -0.77 0.06 9.12
C GLY A 20 -0.69 -0.61 10.50
N LEU A 21 0.33 -0.28 11.30
CA LEU A 21 0.46 -0.78 12.68
C LEU A 21 -0.75 -0.43 13.54
N ILE A 22 -1.22 0.83 13.45
CA ILE A 22 -2.41 1.28 14.17
C ILE A 22 -3.64 0.55 13.64
N GLN A 23 -3.81 0.50 12.32
CA GLN A 23 -4.98 -0.10 11.67
C GLN A 23 -5.14 -1.58 12.00
N GLY A 24 -4.05 -2.37 11.99
CA GLY A 24 -4.14 -3.80 12.28
C GLY A 24 -4.65 -4.09 13.69
N ILE A 25 -4.31 -3.24 14.66
CA ILE A 25 -4.82 -3.33 16.04
C ILE A 25 -6.27 -2.82 16.12
N THR A 26 -6.57 -1.67 15.51
CA THR A 26 -7.89 -1.04 15.65
C THR A 26 -9.02 -1.84 15.00
N ILE A 27 -8.72 -2.70 14.01
CA ILE A 27 -9.69 -3.63 13.41
C ILE A 27 -10.40 -4.47 14.49
N PHE A 28 -9.68 -4.91 15.53
CA PHE A 28 -10.26 -5.69 16.63
C PHE A 28 -11.05 -4.85 17.64
N SER A 29 -10.74 -3.56 17.76
CA SER A 29 -11.45 -2.63 18.67
C SER A 29 -12.72 -2.05 18.06
N SER A 30 -12.80 -2.07 16.73
CA SER A 30 -13.94 -1.52 16.03
C SER A 30 -15.10 -2.51 16.15
N ASN A 31 -16.24 -2.07 16.67
CA ASN A 31 -17.54 -2.77 16.57
C ASN A 31 -18.02 -2.91 15.10
N ILE A 32 -17.10 -2.92 14.14
CA ILE A 32 -17.39 -3.44 12.82
C ILE A 32 -17.54 -4.94 13.04
N ILE A 33 -18.74 -5.37 13.40
CA ILE A 33 -19.18 -6.76 13.33
C ILE A 33 -19.19 -7.09 11.84
N LEU A 34 -17.99 -7.28 11.28
CA LEU A 34 -17.81 -7.94 10.02
C LEU A 34 -18.28 -9.36 10.31
N HIS A 35 -19.49 -9.68 9.86
CA HIS A 35 -20.03 -11.05 9.84
C HIS A 35 -19.24 -11.89 8.81
N THR A 36 -17.91 -11.77 8.83
CA THR A 36 -16.96 -12.41 7.93
C THR A 36 -16.40 -13.70 8.51
N GLU A 37 -16.89 -14.12 9.67
CA GLU A 37 -16.60 -15.42 10.27
C GLU A 37 -16.76 -16.59 9.29
N ASN A 38 -17.76 -16.50 8.39
CA ASN A 38 -18.01 -17.49 7.33
C ASN A 38 -17.50 -17.06 5.95
N THR A 39 -16.81 -15.92 5.85
CA THR A 39 -16.31 -15.45 4.56
C THR A 39 -15.04 -16.21 4.19
N PRO A 40 -14.98 -16.84 3.02
CA PRO A 40 -13.77 -17.51 2.58
C PRO A 40 -12.65 -16.48 2.45
N VAL A 41 -11.54 -16.71 3.15
CA VAL A 41 -10.36 -15.85 3.15
C VAL A 41 -9.69 -15.82 1.77
N LEU A 42 -9.73 -16.95 1.08
CA LEU A 42 -8.96 -17.19 -0.13
C LEU A 42 -9.29 -16.20 -1.28
N PRO A 43 -10.57 -15.96 -1.64
CA PRO A 43 -10.92 -14.92 -2.62
C PRO A 43 -10.40 -13.52 -2.25
N GLY A 44 -10.47 -13.14 -0.98
CA GLY A 44 -9.95 -11.86 -0.50
C GLY A 44 -8.43 -11.77 -0.66
N VAL A 45 -7.70 -12.83 -0.33
CA VAL A 45 -6.25 -12.90 -0.51
C VAL A 45 -5.87 -12.76 -1.98
N PHE A 46 -6.52 -13.52 -2.87
CA PHE A 46 -6.29 -13.45 -4.32
C PHE A 46 -6.60 -12.05 -4.85
N PHE A 47 -7.72 -11.46 -4.43
CA PHE A 47 -8.08 -10.12 -4.84
C PHE A 47 -7.03 -9.09 -4.37
N GLY A 48 -6.63 -9.12 -3.10
CA GLY A 48 -5.57 -8.23 -2.60
C GLY A 48 -4.25 -8.42 -3.36
N LEU A 49 -3.85 -9.66 -3.65
CA LEU A 49 -2.58 -9.95 -4.31
C LEU A 49 -2.57 -9.51 -5.78
N PHE A 50 -3.65 -9.71 -6.52
CA PHE A 50 -3.67 -9.54 -7.97
C PHE A 50 -4.40 -8.28 -8.44
N ALA A 51 -5.40 -7.77 -7.72
CA ALA A 51 -6.14 -6.59 -8.18
C ALA A 51 -5.25 -5.35 -8.37
N PRO A 52 -4.31 -5.00 -7.46
CA PRO A 52 -3.41 -3.87 -7.68
C PRO A 52 -2.51 -4.08 -8.91
N ALA A 53 -2.01 -5.31 -9.11
CA ALA A 53 -1.14 -5.65 -10.24
C ALA A 53 -1.89 -5.59 -11.58
N ILE A 54 -3.12 -6.10 -11.63
CA ILE A 54 -4.00 -6.03 -12.80
C ILE A 54 -4.32 -4.56 -13.11
N LEU A 55 -4.68 -3.77 -12.09
CA LEU A 55 -4.97 -2.34 -12.26
C LEU A 55 -3.75 -1.57 -12.77
N ALA A 56 -2.55 -1.91 -12.28
CA ALA A 56 -1.30 -1.34 -12.75
C ALA A 56 -1.06 -1.68 -14.24
N LEU A 57 -1.33 -2.91 -14.66
CA LEU A 57 -1.22 -3.31 -16.06
C LEU A 57 -2.19 -2.51 -16.94
N PHE A 58 -3.45 -2.36 -16.53
CA PHE A 58 -4.42 -1.52 -17.24
C PHE A 58 -3.96 -0.06 -17.33
N SER A 59 -3.48 0.51 -16.23
CA SER A 59 -2.99 1.90 -16.20
C SER A 59 -1.77 2.15 -17.10
N LYS A 60 -1.00 1.10 -17.40
CA LYS A 60 0.15 1.17 -18.31
C LYS A 60 -0.30 1.20 -19.78
N ILE A 61 -1.42 0.55 -20.10
CA ILE A 61 -1.98 0.49 -21.45
C ILE A 61 -2.83 1.74 -21.73
N ILE A 62 -3.61 2.17 -20.74
CA ILE A 62 -4.48 3.35 -20.82
C ILE A 62 -3.96 4.35 -19.78
N PRO A 63 -3.27 5.43 -20.19
CA PRO A 63 -2.77 6.44 -19.26
C PRO A 63 -3.97 7.18 -18.65
N LEU A 64 -4.43 6.67 -17.50
CA LEU A 64 -5.46 7.31 -16.72
C LEU A 64 -4.84 8.49 -15.97
N PRO A 65 -5.42 9.70 -16.05
CA PRO A 65 -4.92 10.83 -15.29
C PRO A 65 -4.94 10.49 -13.81
N ALA A 66 -3.80 10.70 -13.13
CA ALA A 66 -3.73 10.49 -11.70
C ALA A 66 -4.80 11.33 -11.00
N PRO A 67 -5.59 10.76 -10.07
CA PRO A 67 -6.61 11.49 -9.32
C PRO A 67 -6.02 12.76 -8.69
N ALA A 68 -6.78 13.86 -8.66
CA ALA A 68 -6.30 15.15 -8.15
C ALA A 68 -5.74 15.05 -6.71
N THR A 69 -6.26 14.13 -5.90
CA THR A 69 -5.76 13.81 -4.56
C THR A 69 -4.34 13.22 -4.58
N ASN A 70 -4.04 12.31 -5.52
CA ASN A 70 -2.71 11.75 -5.69
C ASN A 70 -1.71 12.81 -6.16
N GLN A 71 -2.13 13.80 -6.93
CA GLN A 71 -1.25 14.90 -7.35
C GLN A 71 -0.93 15.86 -6.19
N LYS A 72 -1.91 16.14 -5.32
CA LYS A 72 -1.73 17.03 -4.16
C LYS A 72 -0.92 16.38 -3.04
N ILE A 73 -1.23 15.12 -2.69
CA ILE A 73 -0.59 14.39 -1.59
C ILE A 73 0.71 13.73 -2.07
N GLY A 74 0.73 13.24 -3.31
CA GLY A 74 1.88 12.56 -3.92
C GLY A 74 3.14 13.39 -4.01
N ARG A 75 3.01 14.74 -3.97
CA ARG A 75 4.16 15.64 -3.88
C ARG A 75 4.95 15.48 -2.57
N TYR A 76 4.29 15.06 -1.50
CA TYR A 76 4.87 14.94 -0.16
C TYR A 76 5.04 13.49 0.26
N ILE A 77 4.08 12.62 -0.07
CA ILE A 77 4.03 11.23 0.36
C ILE A 77 3.76 10.38 -0.87
N ASN A 78 4.70 9.49 -1.20
CA ASN A 78 4.48 8.55 -2.28
C ASN A 78 3.41 7.52 -1.89
N MET A 79 2.25 7.64 -2.53
CA MET A 79 1.07 6.84 -2.20
C MET A 79 1.26 5.34 -2.46
N ILE A 80 2.09 4.94 -3.43
CA ILE A 80 2.35 3.51 -3.68
C ILE A 80 3.15 2.92 -2.52
N PHE A 81 4.23 3.58 -2.10
CA PHE A 81 5.02 3.12 -0.96
C PHE A 81 4.24 3.15 0.35
N PHE A 82 3.36 4.14 0.51
CA PHE A 82 2.37 4.16 1.59
C PHE A 82 1.49 2.91 1.56
N MET A 83 0.84 2.58 0.43
CA MET A 83 -0.07 1.44 0.34
C MET A 83 0.63 0.09 0.55
N ILE A 84 1.86 -0.07 0.05
CA ILE A 84 2.69 -1.27 0.28
C ILE A 84 2.90 -1.49 1.78
N THR A 85 3.44 -0.47 2.46
CA THR A 85 3.77 -0.59 3.89
C THR A 85 2.52 -0.64 4.74
N PHE A 86 1.49 0.15 4.43
CA PHE A 86 0.20 0.09 5.09
C PHE A 86 -0.39 -1.31 5.07
N GLY A 87 -0.47 -1.96 3.91
CA GLY A 87 -1.00 -3.32 3.80
C GLY A 87 -0.19 -4.34 4.59
N ILE A 88 1.14 -4.36 4.40
CA ILE A 88 2.04 -5.30 5.09
C ILE A 88 1.95 -5.13 6.60
N PHE A 89 2.04 -3.91 7.11
CA PHE A 89 2.05 -3.65 8.55
C PHE A 89 0.66 -3.79 9.19
N THR A 90 -0.42 -3.57 8.44
CA THR A 90 -1.78 -3.95 8.88
C THR A 90 -1.86 -5.46 9.10
N GLY A 91 -1.35 -6.25 8.16
CA GLY A 91 -1.26 -7.71 8.31
C GLY A 91 -0.41 -8.11 9.51
N ILE A 92 0.83 -7.61 9.61
CA ILE A 92 1.76 -7.96 10.69
C ILE A 92 1.19 -7.62 12.07
N SER A 93 0.74 -6.38 12.26
CA SER A 93 0.21 -5.95 13.56
C SER A 93 -1.10 -6.65 13.90
N GLY A 94 -1.99 -6.83 12.92
CA GLY A 94 -3.27 -7.47 13.16
C GLY A 94 -3.14 -8.96 13.45
N PHE A 95 -2.34 -9.71 12.67
CA PHE A 95 -2.07 -11.11 12.98
C PHE A 95 -1.25 -11.29 14.26
N GLY A 96 -0.31 -10.37 14.54
CA GLY A 96 0.38 -10.33 15.82
C GLY A 96 -0.61 -10.18 16.97
N TYR A 97 -1.51 -9.20 16.89
CA TYR A 97 -2.54 -8.98 17.91
C TYR A 97 -3.46 -10.20 18.06
N TYR A 98 -3.91 -10.80 16.95
CA TYR A 98 -4.68 -12.04 16.97
C TYR A 98 -3.98 -13.16 17.74
N LEU A 99 -2.70 -13.41 17.45
CA LEU A 99 -1.93 -14.49 18.06
C LEU A 99 -1.58 -14.24 19.55
N PHE A 100 -1.26 -13.00 19.92
CA PHE A 100 -0.79 -12.69 21.27
C PHE A 100 -1.90 -12.32 22.25
N VAL A 101 -3.05 -11.83 21.75
CA VAL A 101 -4.16 -11.33 22.58
C VAL A 101 -5.43 -12.18 22.38
N ASN A 102 -5.36 -13.26 21.59
CA ASN A 102 -6.52 -14.08 21.20
C ASN A 102 -7.65 -13.22 20.61
N GLY A 103 -7.30 -12.41 19.61
CA GLY A 103 -8.26 -11.57 18.91
C GLY A 103 -9.35 -12.40 18.21
N ASP A 104 -10.48 -11.77 17.89
CA ASP A 104 -11.58 -12.44 17.21
C ASP A 104 -11.18 -12.92 15.81
N SER A 105 -11.50 -14.18 15.51
CA SER A 105 -11.33 -14.80 14.19
C SER A 105 -12.09 -14.09 13.06
N SER A 106 -13.16 -13.34 13.38
CA SER A 106 -13.90 -12.55 12.40
C SER A 106 -13.02 -11.54 11.65
N ALA A 107 -11.91 -11.10 12.24
CA ALA A 107 -10.95 -10.16 11.64
C ALA A 107 -9.97 -10.83 10.64
N ILE A 108 -9.84 -12.17 10.62
CA ILE A 108 -8.86 -12.87 9.78
C ILE A 108 -9.03 -12.55 8.29
N PRO A 109 -10.25 -12.55 7.70
CA PRO A 109 -10.42 -12.25 6.28
C PRO A 109 -9.95 -10.85 5.90
N ILE A 110 -10.27 -9.84 6.70
CA ILE A 110 -9.89 -8.45 6.40
C ILE A 110 -8.39 -8.21 6.59
N LEU A 111 -7.78 -8.83 7.61
CA LEU A 111 -6.33 -8.78 7.82
C LEU A 111 -5.57 -9.49 6.70
N SER A 112 -6.09 -10.64 6.25
CA SER A 112 -5.54 -11.38 5.12
C SER A 112 -5.59 -10.56 3.84
N PHE A 113 -6.72 -9.87 3.60
CA PHE A 113 -6.88 -8.98 2.45
C PHE A 113 -5.89 -7.82 2.47
N PHE A 114 -5.78 -7.07 3.59
CA PHE A 114 -4.84 -5.95 3.65
C PHE A 114 -3.39 -6.39 3.57
N GLY A 115 -3.04 -7.49 4.26
CA GLY A 115 -1.71 -8.09 4.19
C GLY A 115 -1.33 -8.49 2.76
N SER A 116 -2.22 -9.20 2.04
CA SER A 116 -1.96 -9.59 0.66
C SER A 116 -1.99 -8.40 -0.30
N ALA A 117 -2.83 -7.39 -0.05
CA ALA A 117 -2.87 -6.14 -0.81
C ALA A 117 -1.53 -5.41 -0.78
N GLY A 118 -0.87 -5.36 0.37
CA GLY A 118 0.48 -4.79 0.48
C GLY A 118 1.48 -5.44 -0.48
N ILE A 119 1.43 -6.78 -0.61
CA ILE A 119 2.23 -7.54 -1.58
C ILE A 119 1.77 -7.27 -3.01
N GLY A 120 0.45 -7.20 -3.26
CA GLY A 120 -0.10 -6.87 -4.57
C GLY A 120 0.36 -5.50 -5.07
N PHE A 121 0.49 -4.51 -4.18
CA PHE A 121 1.05 -3.20 -4.52
C PHE A 121 2.56 -3.25 -4.84
N ILE A 122 3.32 -4.22 -4.31
CA ILE A 122 4.70 -4.47 -4.77
C ILE A 122 4.68 -4.91 -6.24
N PHE A 123 3.82 -5.86 -6.60
CA PHE A 123 3.68 -6.28 -8.00
C PHE A 123 3.23 -5.14 -8.91
N ALA A 124 2.27 -4.32 -8.45
CA ALA A 124 1.84 -3.12 -9.16
C ALA A 124 3.01 -2.17 -9.46
N TYR A 125 3.86 -1.90 -8.47
CA TYR A 125 5.05 -1.07 -8.63
C TYR A 125 6.07 -1.66 -9.61
N LEU A 126 6.25 -2.99 -9.60
CA LEU A 126 7.16 -3.66 -10.54
C LEU A 126 6.64 -3.61 -11.99
N ILE A 127 5.32 -3.67 -12.20
CA ILE A 127 4.69 -3.61 -13.53
C ILE A 127 4.71 -2.20 -14.09
N ASN A 128 4.31 -1.22 -13.27
CA ASN A 128 4.26 0.19 -13.63
C ASN A 128 4.89 1.07 -12.53
N PRO A 129 6.22 1.27 -12.58
CA PRO A 129 6.95 2.08 -11.61
C PRO A 129 6.52 3.55 -11.60
N GLU A 130 5.89 4.05 -12.67
CA GLU A 130 5.42 5.44 -12.78
C GLU A 130 4.20 5.71 -11.90
N LEU A 131 3.57 4.66 -11.36
CA LEU A 131 2.53 4.79 -10.33
C LEU A 131 3.06 5.48 -9.05
N ALA A 132 4.36 5.35 -8.78
CA ALA A 132 5.04 6.16 -7.80
C ALA A 132 5.12 7.60 -8.33
N PHE A 133 4.17 8.45 -7.95
CA PHE A 133 4.13 9.84 -8.40
C PHE A 133 5.45 10.55 -8.04
N ARG A 134 6.13 11.08 -9.07
CA ARG A 134 7.36 11.86 -8.94
C ARG A 134 7.10 13.24 -9.56
N PRO A 135 7.12 14.33 -8.78
CA PRO A 135 6.97 15.67 -9.34
C PRO A 135 8.11 15.98 -10.33
N ALA A 136 7.77 16.52 -11.50
CA ALA A 136 8.75 16.87 -12.55
C ALA A 136 9.84 17.85 -12.08
N SER A 137 9.57 18.69 -11.07
CA SER A 137 10.55 19.61 -10.46
C SER A 137 11.76 18.88 -9.86
N ASN A 138 11.58 17.63 -9.41
CA ASN A 138 12.64 16.85 -8.77
C ASN A 138 13.57 16.20 -9.80
N LEU A 139 13.13 16.06 -11.06
CA LEU A 139 13.98 15.59 -12.17
C LEU A 139 14.87 16.72 -12.70
N GLN A 140 14.43 17.97 -12.60
CA GLN A 140 15.16 19.14 -13.10
C GLN A 140 16.29 19.58 -12.15
N THR A 141 16.17 19.28 -10.85
CA THR A 141 17.21 19.60 -9.86
C THR A 141 18.43 18.68 -10.02
N ASP A 142 18.23 17.42 -10.42
CA ASP A 142 19.31 16.46 -10.65
C ASP A 142 20.12 16.78 -11.92
N ALA A 143 19.49 17.28 -12.99
CA ALA A 143 20.17 17.68 -14.21
C ALA A 143 21.20 18.82 -13.99
N ASN A 144 20.93 19.72 -13.05
CA ASN A 144 21.85 20.80 -12.69
C ASN A 144 22.95 20.39 -11.68
N SER A 145 22.88 19.18 -11.11
CA SER A 145 23.87 18.69 -10.14
C SER A 145 25.00 17.88 -10.77
N THR A 146 24.83 17.45 -12.02
CA THR A 146 25.83 16.70 -12.80
C THR A 146 26.78 17.59 -13.62
N ASP A 147 26.59 18.91 -13.59
CA ASP A 147 27.43 19.90 -14.29
C ASP A 147 28.31 20.73 -13.34
N ARG A 148 28.62 20.21 -12.14
CA ARG A 148 29.58 20.84 -11.20
C ARG A 148 30.63 19.88 -10.70
#